data_AF-A0AAV0YZ42-F1
#
_entry.id   AF-A0AAV0YZ42-F1
#
_cell.length_a   1.000
_cell.length_b   1.000
_cell.length_c   1.000
_cell.angle_alpha   90.00
_cell.angle_beta   90.00
_cell.angle_gamma   90.00
#
_symmetry.space_group_name_H-M   'P 1'
#
loop_
_entity.id
_entity.type
_entity.pdbx_description
1 polymer ?
#
loop_
_entity_poly.entity_id
_entity_poly.type
_entity_poly.pdbx_seq_one_letter_code
_entity_poly.pdbx_strand_id
1 'polypeptide(L)'
;MAKGYFVGRDNVTRISRVMQSSYIGVCSLRTTHVLDEFHPLCDKVKIIITNSFHFLLCLLEYCNMSSLATAEICDTNISHLSTGDLRILHPVFQIYGQSQAFSGTIVTVKVFEDNVLVRELLETKGEGRVLVVDGGGSMRCALVGGNLVQLAQSMGWSGIVVNGCVRDVDEINLCQVGVRALGSHPLRSNKKGFGEKHVGVYVGGSFIRDGEWLYADNDGVIVSKFELSI
;
A
#
# COMPACT_ATOMS: atom_id res chain seq x y z
N MET A 1 11.43 -42.56 -7.41
CA MET A 1 12.68 -41.99 -6.84
C MET A 1 13.02 -40.74 -7.62
N ALA A 2 13.34 -39.66 -6.91
CA ALA A 2 13.43 -38.29 -7.39
C ALA A 2 14.40 -38.08 -8.56
N LYS A 3 14.06 -37.13 -9.45
CA LYS A 3 15.02 -36.36 -10.24
C LYS A 3 14.60 -34.90 -10.20
N GLY A 4 15.41 -34.08 -9.55
CA GLY A 4 15.25 -32.63 -9.51
C GLY A 4 15.63 -31.97 -10.82
N TYR A 5 15.23 -30.71 -10.97
CA TYR A 5 15.76 -29.82 -11.98
C TYR A 5 16.18 -28.49 -11.36
N PHE A 6 17.46 -28.19 -11.55
CA PHE A 6 18.07 -26.89 -11.45
C PHE A 6 17.33 -25.89 -12.36
N VAL A 7 16.99 -24.72 -11.85
CA VAL A 7 16.63 -23.57 -12.69
C VAL A 7 17.89 -22.75 -12.91
N GLY A 8 18.49 -22.93 -14.08
CA GLY A 8 19.56 -22.09 -14.59
C GLY A 8 19.04 -20.71 -14.95
N ARG A 9 19.88 -19.69 -14.71
CA ARG A 9 19.75 -18.35 -15.28
C ARG A 9 19.62 -18.49 -16.79
N ASP A 10 18.48 -18.15 -17.39
CA ASP A 10 18.33 -17.84 -18.83
C ASP A 10 16.88 -17.44 -19.27
N ASN A 11 15.92 -17.29 -18.35
CA ASN A 11 14.52 -17.02 -18.74
C ASN A 11 14.11 -15.53 -18.89
N VAL A 12 15.02 -14.58 -18.68
CA VAL A 12 14.69 -13.15 -18.84
C VAL A 12 14.78 -12.70 -20.32
N THR A 13 15.47 -13.45 -21.18
CA THR A 13 15.74 -13.03 -22.58
C THR A 13 14.78 -13.64 -23.61
N ARG A 14 13.83 -14.49 -23.19
CA ARG A 14 12.88 -15.15 -24.11
C ARG A 14 11.49 -14.50 -24.15
N ILE A 15 11.17 -13.63 -23.19
CA ILE A 15 9.87 -12.95 -23.11
C ILE A 15 9.79 -11.77 -24.11
N SER A 16 10.92 -11.13 -24.45
CA SER A 16 10.95 -10.02 -25.41
C SER A 16 10.81 -10.44 -26.88
N ARG A 17 11.05 -11.71 -27.24
CA ARG A 17 10.95 -12.18 -28.65
C ARG A 17 9.57 -12.73 -29.05
N VAL A 18 8.70 -13.04 -28.10
CA VAL A 18 7.34 -13.54 -28.42
C VAL A 18 6.36 -12.37 -28.64
N MET A 19 6.61 -11.20 -28.05
CA MET A 19 5.73 -10.03 -28.23
C MET A 19 5.93 -9.23 -29.54
N GLN A 20 6.98 -9.48 -30.32
CA GLN A 20 7.21 -8.75 -31.59
C GLN A 20 6.84 -9.53 -32.87
N SER A 21 6.47 -10.81 -32.79
CA SER A 21 6.18 -11.62 -33.99
C SER A 21 4.69 -11.88 -34.26
N SER A 22 3.79 -11.23 -33.52
CA SER A 22 2.34 -11.49 -33.61
C SER A 22 1.58 -10.29 -34.18
N TYR A 23 2.18 -9.54 -35.10
CA TYR A 23 1.44 -8.79 -36.10
C TYR A 23 1.54 -9.57 -37.40
N ILE A 24 0.39 -9.84 -38.02
CA ILE A 24 0.17 -10.69 -39.22
C ILE A 24 -0.19 -12.14 -38.87
N GLY A 25 -1.48 -12.46 -39.05
CA GLY A 25 -1.93 -13.85 -39.23
C GLY A 25 -3.14 -14.23 -38.40
N VAL A 26 -4.33 -14.04 -38.97
CA VAL A 26 -5.56 -14.71 -38.54
C VAL A 26 -5.31 -16.23 -38.62
N CYS A 27 -5.33 -16.94 -37.49
CA CYS A 27 -5.44 -18.39 -37.52
C CYS A 27 -6.09 -18.96 -36.26
N SER A 28 -7.24 -19.60 -36.49
CA SER A 28 -7.98 -20.48 -35.60
C SER A 28 -7.07 -21.56 -35.01
N LEU A 29 -6.80 -21.51 -33.70
CA LEU A 29 -6.30 -22.66 -32.95
C LEU A 29 -6.98 -22.71 -31.57
N ARG A 30 -7.64 -23.84 -31.31
CA ARG A 30 -8.21 -24.23 -30.02
C ARG A 30 -7.06 -24.38 -29.02
N THR A 31 -7.13 -23.67 -27.91
CA THR A 31 -6.18 -23.81 -26.79
C THR A 31 -6.94 -24.00 -25.47
N THR A 32 -7.67 -25.10 -25.37
CA THR A 32 -7.92 -25.74 -24.08
C THR A 32 -6.62 -26.46 -23.71
N HIS A 33 -5.82 -25.92 -22.79
CA HIS A 33 -4.75 -26.57 -22.00
C HIS A 33 -3.63 -25.58 -21.60
N VAL A 34 -3.97 -24.39 -21.06
CA VAL A 34 -3.01 -23.59 -20.26
C VAL A 34 -3.75 -22.79 -19.17
N LEU A 35 -4.68 -23.43 -18.46
CA LEU A 35 -5.42 -22.76 -17.36
C LEU A 35 -5.27 -23.48 -16.00
N ASP A 36 -4.35 -24.43 -15.86
CA ASP A 36 -4.27 -25.25 -14.64
C ASP A 36 -3.12 -24.88 -13.68
N GLU A 37 -2.32 -23.84 -13.96
CA GLU A 37 -1.25 -23.38 -13.02
C GLU A 37 -1.42 -21.95 -12.50
N PHE A 38 -2.60 -21.33 -12.68
CA PHE A 38 -2.94 -20.05 -12.07
C PHE A 38 -4.05 -20.20 -11.03
N HIS A 39 -3.69 -20.66 -9.82
CA HIS A 39 -4.48 -20.44 -8.60
C HIS A 39 -3.60 -20.66 -7.36
N PRO A 40 -3.69 -19.81 -6.31
CA PRO A 40 -4.94 -19.48 -5.64
C PRO A 40 -5.09 -17.98 -5.38
N LEU A 41 -5.87 -17.27 -6.22
CA LEU A 41 -6.35 -15.90 -5.93
C LEU A 41 -7.60 -15.50 -6.75
N CYS A 42 -8.00 -16.27 -7.77
CA CYS A 42 -9.16 -15.97 -8.64
C CYS A 42 -10.54 -16.45 -8.13
N ASP A 43 -10.71 -16.88 -6.87
CA ASP A 43 -11.98 -17.48 -6.41
C ASP A 43 -13.15 -16.50 -6.27
N LYS A 44 -12.93 -15.19 -6.46
CA LYS A 44 -14.00 -14.18 -6.35
C LYS A 44 -14.48 -13.56 -7.65
N VAL A 45 -13.89 -13.89 -8.80
CA VAL A 45 -14.35 -13.33 -10.08
C VAL A 45 -14.56 -14.45 -11.10
N LYS A 46 -15.80 -14.94 -11.19
CA LYS A 46 -16.26 -15.69 -12.36
C LYS A 46 -16.32 -14.75 -13.56
N ILE A 47 -15.17 -14.51 -14.19
CA ILE A 47 -15.13 -13.89 -15.51
C ILE A 47 -15.38 -15.01 -16.51
N ILE A 48 -16.58 -15.04 -17.11
CA ILE A 48 -16.85 -15.89 -18.26
C ILE A 48 -16.17 -15.21 -19.45
N ILE A 49 -14.95 -15.66 -19.77
CA ILE A 49 -14.12 -15.08 -20.83
C ILE A 49 -14.46 -15.77 -22.16
N THR A 50 -15.09 -15.05 -23.10
CA THR A 50 -15.39 -15.56 -24.45
C THR A 50 -14.50 -14.97 -25.55
N ASN A 51 -13.51 -14.13 -25.23
CA ASN A 51 -12.63 -13.58 -26.27
C ASN A 51 -11.24 -13.18 -25.76
N SER A 52 -10.19 -13.71 -26.41
CA SER A 52 -8.77 -13.55 -26.04
C SER A 52 -8.27 -12.10 -26.08
N PHE A 53 -8.98 -11.20 -26.76
CA PHE A 53 -8.67 -9.76 -26.80
C PHE A 53 -9.07 -9.01 -25.51
N HIS A 54 -10.13 -9.47 -24.82
CA HIS A 54 -10.62 -8.81 -23.61
C HIS A 54 -9.77 -9.16 -22.38
N PHE A 55 -9.09 -10.30 -22.40
CA PHE A 55 -8.15 -10.70 -21.35
C PHE A 55 -6.93 -9.78 -21.29
N LEU A 56 -6.41 -9.34 -22.44
CA LEU A 56 -5.25 -8.45 -22.50
C LEU A 56 -5.63 -7.01 -22.13
N LEU A 57 -6.81 -6.52 -22.54
CA LEU A 57 -7.30 -5.20 -22.11
C LEU A 57 -7.60 -5.19 -20.60
N CYS A 58 -8.24 -6.22 -20.07
CA CYS A 58 -8.54 -6.31 -18.64
C CYS A 58 -7.26 -6.42 -17.80
N LEU A 59 -6.24 -7.18 -18.26
CA LEU A 59 -4.92 -7.22 -17.62
C LEU A 59 -4.12 -5.93 -17.79
N LEU A 60 -4.26 -5.21 -18.90
CA LEU A 60 -3.64 -3.89 -19.11
C LEU A 60 -4.33 -2.80 -18.28
N GLU A 61 -5.65 -2.85 -18.10
CA GLU A 61 -6.39 -1.99 -17.19
C GLU A 61 -6.09 -2.33 -15.71
N TYR A 62 -5.90 -3.61 -15.37
CA TYR A 62 -5.50 -4.03 -14.00
C TYR A 62 -4.02 -3.78 -13.68
N CYS A 63 -3.12 -3.82 -14.68
CA CYS A 63 -1.70 -3.50 -14.49
C CYS A 63 -1.42 -1.99 -14.50
N ASN A 64 -2.39 -1.15 -14.86
CA ASN A 64 -2.19 0.29 -15.05
C ASN A 64 -3.04 1.15 -14.10
N MET A 65 -3.26 0.67 -12.87
CA MET A 65 -3.27 1.59 -11.72
C MET A 65 -1.82 1.90 -11.40
N SER A 66 -1.22 2.79 -12.20
CA SER A 66 0.08 3.37 -11.94
C SER A 66 0.05 3.93 -10.51
N SER A 67 0.69 3.24 -9.58
CA SER A 67 0.99 3.84 -8.28
C SER A 67 1.82 5.08 -8.58
N LEU A 68 1.29 6.27 -8.29
CA LEU A 68 2.01 7.51 -8.49
C LEU A 68 3.34 7.44 -7.72
N ALA A 69 4.47 7.49 -8.43
CA ALA A 69 5.78 7.54 -7.81
C ALA A 69 5.95 8.90 -7.12
N THR A 70 6.42 8.91 -5.88
CA THR A 70 6.54 10.15 -5.10
C THR A 70 7.54 11.12 -5.73
N ALA A 71 8.60 10.61 -6.36
CA ALA A 71 9.55 11.41 -7.12
C ALA A 71 8.89 12.13 -8.31
N GLU A 72 8.08 11.43 -9.10
CA GLU A 72 7.36 11.99 -10.24
C GLU A 72 6.31 13.03 -9.80
N ILE A 73 5.63 12.77 -8.68
CA ILE A 73 4.74 13.74 -8.04
C ILE A 73 5.50 15.03 -7.74
N CYS A 74 6.70 14.94 -7.14
CA CYS A 74 7.50 16.10 -6.80
C CYS A 74 7.93 16.89 -8.04
N ASP A 75 8.43 16.20 -9.06
CA ASP A 75 8.94 16.82 -10.29
C ASP A 75 7.82 17.53 -11.08
N THR A 76 6.62 16.95 -11.09
CA THR A 76 5.46 17.50 -11.83
C THR A 76 4.78 18.65 -11.08
N ASN A 77 4.88 18.69 -9.73
CA ASN A 77 4.09 19.60 -8.87
C ASN A 77 4.95 20.58 -8.05
N ILE A 78 6.07 21.05 -8.60
CA ILE A 78 7.00 21.98 -7.93
C ILE A 78 6.31 23.27 -7.44
N SER A 79 5.31 23.77 -8.18
CA SER A 79 4.52 24.93 -7.76
C SER A 79 3.78 24.69 -6.45
N HIS A 80 3.19 23.50 -6.26
CA HIS A 80 2.44 23.12 -5.06
C HIS A 80 3.35 22.86 -3.85
N LEU A 81 4.62 22.48 -4.07
CA LEU A 81 5.64 22.46 -3.03
C LEU A 81 5.92 23.88 -2.50
N SER A 82 6.00 24.86 -3.41
CA SER A 82 6.30 26.25 -3.05
C SER A 82 5.14 26.93 -2.32
N THR A 83 3.89 26.58 -2.63
CA THR A 83 2.70 27.10 -1.93
C THR A 83 2.38 26.36 -0.62
N GLY A 84 3.01 25.20 -0.38
CA GLY A 84 2.73 24.35 0.78
C GLY A 84 1.43 23.55 0.66
N ASP A 85 0.86 23.44 -0.54
CA ASP A 85 -0.27 22.55 -0.83
C ASP A 85 0.19 21.09 -0.89
N LEU A 86 1.43 20.88 -1.34
CA LEU A 86 2.14 19.61 -1.33
C LEU A 86 3.29 19.69 -0.33
N ARG A 87 3.38 18.70 0.56
CA ARG A 87 4.34 18.66 1.66
C ARG A 87 5.02 17.31 1.71
N ILE A 88 6.34 17.32 1.85
CA ILE A 88 7.15 16.11 1.98
C ILE A 88 7.43 15.90 3.47
N LEU A 89 7.13 14.70 3.97
CA LEU A 89 7.45 14.34 5.35
C LEU A 89 8.95 14.04 5.48
N HIS A 90 9.51 14.27 6.67
CA HIS A 90 10.89 13.89 6.97
C HIS A 90 11.11 12.38 6.72
N PRO A 91 12.29 11.98 6.21
CA PRO A 91 12.62 10.60 5.87
C PRO A 91 13.01 9.78 7.10
N VAL A 92 12.11 9.71 8.09
CA VAL A 92 12.32 9.03 9.39
C VAL A 92 11.54 7.72 9.50
N PHE A 93 10.68 7.42 8.54
CA PHE A 93 9.80 6.26 8.59
C PHE A 93 10.47 5.03 7.98
N GLN A 94 10.46 3.94 8.73
CA GLN A 94 10.76 2.60 8.25
C GLN A 94 9.54 2.01 7.54
N ILE A 95 9.83 1.10 6.61
CA ILE A 95 8.83 0.44 5.78
C ILE A 95 8.49 -0.93 6.37
N TYR A 96 7.19 -1.17 6.56
CA TYR A 96 6.64 -2.46 6.96
C TYR A 96 5.45 -2.80 6.05
N GLY A 97 5.10 -4.09 5.97
CA GLY A 97 4.01 -4.58 5.12
C GLY A 97 4.45 -4.91 3.70
N GLN A 98 3.64 -5.67 2.97
CA GLN A 98 3.94 -6.05 1.58
C GLN A 98 3.70 -4.91 0.60
N SER A 99 2.78 -3.99 0.90
CA SER A 99 2.53 -2.85 0.02
C SER A 99 3.59 -1.78 0.22
N GLN A 100 4.60 -1.82 -0.65
CA GLN A 100 5.71 -0.87 -0.63
C GLN A 100 5.28 0.52 -1.13
N ALA A 101 4.26 0.60 -1.97
CA ALA A 101 3.67 1.85 -2.43
C ALA A 101 2.16 1.86 -2.16
N PHE A 102 1.65 2.97 -1.65
CA PHE A 102 0.23 3.12 -1.32
C PHE A 102 -0.16 4.59 -1.28
N SER A 103 -1.43 4.86 -1.54
CA SER A 103 -2.01 6.20 -1.48
C SER A 103 -3.46 6.16 -1.05
N GLY A 104 -3.99 7.30 -0.63
CA GLY A 104 -5.40 7.44 -0.32
C GLY A 104 -5.74 8.69 0.49
N THR A 105 -7.03 8.89 0.73
CA THR A 105 -7.53 9.94 1.62
C THR A 105 -7.16 9.64 3.07
N ILE A 106 -6.73 10.67 3.79
CA ILE A 106 -6.20 10.57 5.13
C ILE A 106 -7.34 10.57 6.15
N VAL A 107 -7.26 9.65 7.09
CA VAL A 107 -7.96 9.71 8.37
C VAL A 107 -6.93 9.91 9.47
N THR A 108 -7.16 10.88 10.34
CA THR A 108 -6.21 11.29 11.39
C THR A 108 -6.65 10.83 12.77
N VAL A 109 -5.69 10.43 13.59
CA VAL A 109 -5.93 10.16 15.02
C VAL A 109 -4.71 10.57 15.83
N LYS A 110 -4.96 11.28 16.93
CA LYS A 110 -3.93 11.71 17.87
C LYS A 110 -4.08 10.93 19.16
N VAL A 111 -3.04 10.21 19.54
CA VAL A 111 -2.98 9.39 20.75
C VAL A 111 -1.63 9.54 21.44
N PHE A 112 -1.55 9.14 22.69
CA PHE A 112 -0.27 9.05 23.39
C PHE A 112 -0.20 7.75 24.17
N GLU A 113 0.61 6.82 23.67
CA GLU A 113 0.85 5.50 24.30
C GLU A 113 -0.44 4.72 24.58
N ASP A 114 -1.46 4.92 23.75
CA ASP A 114 -2.78 4.29 23.79
C ASP A 114 -3.22 3.97 22.35
N ASN A 115 -3.87 2.83 22.13
CA ASN A 115 -4.29 2.42 20.79
C ASN A 115 -5.76 2.02 20.67
N VAL A 116 -6.60 2.35 21.66
CA VAL A 116 -8.04 2.05 21.59
C VAL A 116 -8.68 2.76 20.40
N LEU A 117 -8.43 4.06 20.23
CA LEU A 117 -8.98 4.84 19.12
C LEU A 117 -8.41 4.43 17.75
N VAL A 118 -7.14 3.98 17.72
CA VAL A 118 -6.52 3.43 16.52
C VAL A 118 -7.27 2.18 16.08
N ARG A 119 -7.55 1.27 17.02
CA ARG A 119 -8.34 0.06 16.74
C ARG A 119 -9.74 0.40 16.25
N GLU A 120 -10.46 1.29 16.93
CA GLU A 120 -11.82 1.69 16.55
C GLU A 120 -11.89 2.21 15.12
N LEU A 121 -10.91 3.02 14.69
CA LEU A 121 -10.86 3.51 13.31
C LEU A 121 -10.60 2.39 12.31
N LEU A 122 -9.66 1.49 12.61
CA LEU A 122 -9.35 0.35 11.75
C LEU A 122 -10.49 -0.67 11.65
N GLU A 123 -11.41 -0.72 12.62
CA GLU A 123 -12.64 -1.52 12.54
C GLU A 123 -13.68 -0.91 11.57
N THR A 124 -13.51 0.34 11.14
CA THR A 124 -14.33 0.95 10.08
C THR A 124 -13.83 0.59 8.68
N LYS A 125 -14.71 0.66 7.67
CA LYS A 125 -14.35 0.39 6.28
C LYS A 125 -13.24 1.34 5.81
N GLY A 126 -12.13 0.78 5.33
CA GLY A 126 -10.99 1.55 4.84
C GLY A 126 -11.28 2.25 3.52
N GLU A 127 -11.91 1.59 2.56
CA GLU A 127 -12.25 2.15 1.24
C GLU A 127 -11.03 2.79 0.53
N GLY A 128 -9.85 2.18 0.69
CA GLY A 128 -8.60 2.70 0.13
C GLY A 128 -8.01 3.91 0.87
N ARG A 129 -8.58 4.30 2.02
CA ARG A 129 -8.05 5.37 2.86
C ARG A 129 -6.74 4.97 3.56
N VAL A 130 -6.03 5.98 4.04
CA VAL A 130 -4.80 5.86 4.82
C VAL A 130 -5.02 6.38 6.23
N LEU A 131 -4.68 5.60 7.24
CA LEU A 131 -4.74 6.03 8.64
C LEU A 131 -3.41 6.68 9.04
N VAL A 132 -3.45 7.94 9.49
CA VAL A 132 -2.30 8.66 10.05
C VAL A 132 -2.48 8.75 11.57
N VAL A 133 -1.60 8.07 12.29
CA VAL A 133 -1.58 8.00 13.76
C VAL A 133 -0.47 8.91 14.28
N ASP A 134 -0.84 9.98 14.95
CA ASP A 134 0.09 10.78 15.73
C ASP A 134 0.22 10.22 17.15
N GLY A 135 1.29 9.46 17.38
CA GLY A 135 1.66 8.89 18.68
C GLY A 135 2.56 9.79 19.52
N GLY A 136 2.77 11.04 19.10
CA GLY A 136 3.74 11.96 19.71
C GLY A 136 5.20 11.53 19.50
N GLY A 137 5.47 10.63 18.55
CA GLY A 137 6.81 10.11 18.28
C GLY A 137 7.37 9.24 19.41
N SER A 138 6.53 8.68 20.29
CA SER A 138 7.00 7.84 21.39
C SER A 138 7.64 6.55 20.87
N MET A 139 8.86 6.30 21.32
CA MET A 139 9.61 5.06 21.07
C MET A 139 9.49 4.05 22.22
N ARG A 140 8.63 4.30 23.22
CA ARG A 140 8.55 3.48 24.45
C ARG A 140 7.55 2.32 24.36
N CYS A 141 6.63 2.35 23.41
CA CYS A 141 5.65 1.29 23.18
C CYS A 141 5.16 1.29 21.74
N ALA A 142 4.66 0.14 21.28
CA ALA A 142 4.02 -0.01 19.99
C ALA A 142 2.53 0.34 20.04
N LEU A 143 2.09 1.17 19.09
CA LEU A 143 0.69 1.56 18.90
C LEU A 143 -0.04 0.59 17.98
N VAL A 144 0.65 0.07 16.97
CA VAL A 144 0.12 -0.87 15.99
C VAL A 144 0.89 -2.20 16.04
N GLY A 145 0.17 -3.31 15.97
CA GLY A 145 0.73 -4.66 15.90
C GLY A 145 0.09 -5.49 14.80
N GLY A 146 0.53 -6.74 14.63
CA GLY A 146 0.15 -7.62 13.53
C GLY A 146 -1.38 -7.75 13.36
N ASN A 147 -2.09 -8.06 14.44
CA ASN A 147 -3.56 -8.16 14.44
C ASN A 147 -4.27 -6.90 13.94
N LEU A 148 -3.74 -5.70 14.22
CA LEU A 148 -4.34 -4.44 13.77
C LEU A 148 -4.11 -4.22 12.28
N VAL A 149 -2.94 -4.62 11.76
CA VAL A 149 -2.67 -4.53 10.31
C VAL A 149 -3.48 -5.56 9.53
N GLN A 150 -3.63 -6.78 10.05
CA GLN A 150 -4.53 -7.79 9.47
C GLN A 150 -5.98 -7.30 9.43
N LEU A 151 -6.45 -6.65 10.50
CA LEU A 151 -7.75 -5.99 10.54
C LEU A 151 -7.86 -4.90 9.46
N ALA A 152 -6.84 -4.03 9.36
CA ALA A 152 -6.80 -2.97 8.36
C ALA A 152 -6.92 -3.53 6.93
N GLN A 153 -6.21 -4.64 6.64
CA GLN A 153 -6.31 -5.35 5.37
C GLN A 153 -7.74 -5.87 5.13
N SER A 154 -8.33 -6.51 6.14
CA SER A 154 -9.68 -7.07 6.02
C SER A 154 -10.75 -6.01 5.78
N MET A 155 -10.53 -4.79 6.29
CA MET A 155 -11.41 -3.64 6.12
C MET A 155 -11.09 -2.81 4.88
N GLY A 156 -10.05 -3.15 4.11
CA GLY A 156 -9.70 -2.49 2.85
C GLY A 156 -9.01 -1.13 3.03
N TRP A 157 -8.20 -0.97 4.08
CA TRP A 157 -7.30 0.18 4.21
C TRP A 157 -6.11 0.05 3.25
N SER A 158 -5.71 1.16 2.64
CA SER A 158 -4.55 1.22 1.74
C SER A 158 -3.22 1.20 2.53
N GLY A 159 -3.20 1.94 3.65
CA GLY A 159 -2.03 1.95 4.52
C GLY A 159 -2.22 2.62 5.87
N ILE A 160 -1.17 2.56 6.70
CA ILE A 160 -1.09 3.14 8.03
C ILE A 160 0.26 3.84 8.19
N VAL A 161 0.24 5.12 8.56
CA VAL A 161 1.44 5.89 8.93
C VAL A 161 1.40 6.19 10.42
N VAL A 162 2.44 5.80 11.14
CA VAL A 162 2.51 5.88 12.61
C VAL A 162 3.68 6.75 13.03
N ASN A 163 3.39 7.90 13.63
CA ASN A 163 4.37 8.70 14.36
C ASN A 163 4.67 8.07 15.73
N GLY A 164 5.33 6.92 15.71
CA GLY A 164 5.63 6.09 16.87
C GLY A 164 6.09 4.69 16.42
N CYS A 165 6.06 3.73 17.35
CA CYS A 165 6.50 2.36 17.08
C CYS A 165 5.37 1.39 16.69
N VAL A 166 5.77 0.33 15.98
CA VAL A 166 4.96 -0.87 15.69
C VAL A 166 5.54 -2.11 16.39
N ARG A 167 4.85 -3.24 16.30
CA ARG A 167 5.34 -4.55 16.76
C ARG A 167 4.82 -5.68 15.89
N ASP A 168 5.28 -6.90 16.15
CA ASP A 168 4.90 -8.10 15.40
C ASP A 168 5.25 -7.93 13.90
N VAL A 169 6.46 -7.42 13.62
CA VAL A 169 6.92 -7.00 12.29
C VAL A 169 6.79 -8.12 11.25
N ASP A 170 7.09 -9.37 11.62
CA ASP A 170 6.97 -10.52 10.73
C ASP A 170 5.51 -10.74 10.28
N GLU A 171 4.54 -10.57 11.18
CA GLU A 171 3.12 -10.66 10.83
C GLU A 171 2.67 -9.48 9.96
N ILE A 172 3.15 -8.27 10.26
CA ILE A 172 2.86 -7.08 9.47
C ILE A 172 3.37 -7.27 8.03
N ASN A 173 4.57 -7.82 7.86
CA ASN A 173 5.19 -8.05 6.56
C ASN A 173 4.53 -9.16 5.71
N LEU A 174 3.53 -9.86 6.25
CA LEU A 174 2.68 -10.78 5.49
C LEU A 174 1.40 -10.11 4.98
N CYS A 175 1.08 -8.89 5.45
CA CYS A 175 -0.15 -8.20 5.10
C CYS A 175 0.01 -7.35 3.82
N GLN A 176 -1.01 -7.34 2.96
CA GLN A 176 -1.10 -6.51 1.74
C GLN A 176 -1.57 -5.08 2.06
N VAL A 177 -0.96 -4.46 3.07
CA VAL A 177 -1.24 -3.09 3.51
C VAL A 177 0.10 -2.39 3.69
N GLY A 178 0.18 -1.13 3.29
CA GLY A 178 1.40 -0.34 3.47
C GLY A 178 1.49 0.18 4.90
N VAL A 179 2.64 -0.01 5.55
CA VAL A 179 2.85 0.53 6.90
C VAL A 179 4.14 1.35 6.93
N ARG A 180 4.05 2.52 7.56
CA ARG A 180 5.18 3.42 7.83
C ARG A 180 5.22 3.73 9.31
N ALA A 181 6.36 3.53 9.96
CA ALA A 181 6.51 3.82 11.38
C ALA A 181 7.94 4.23 11.73
N LEU A 182 8.16 4.87 12.87
CA LEU A 182 9.51 5.31 13.27
C LEU A 182 10.43 4.14 13.63
N GLY A 183 9.85 3.02 14.06
CA GLY A 183 10.57 1.80 14.36
C GLY A 183 9.67 0.73 14.94
N SER A 184 10.29 -0.33 15.46
CA SER A 184 9.58 -1.39 16.19
C SER A 184 9.91 -1.37 17.69
N HIS A 185 8.94 -1.74 18.52
CA HIS A 185 9.13 -1.85 19.97
C HIS A 185 8.24 -2.97 20.55
N PRO A 186 8.78 -3.90 21.36
CA PRO A 186 8.03 -5.09 21.78
C PRO A 186 6.89 -4.79 22.76
N LEU A 187 7.02 -3.76 23.60
CA LEU A 187 6.01 -3.39 24.60
C LEU A 187 4.72 -2.88 23.92
N ARG A 188 3.57 -3.41 24.31
CA ARG A 188 2.25 -2.91 23.87
C ARG A 188 1.89 -1.57 24.52
N SER A 189 1.12 -0.75 23.82
CA SER A 189 0.51 0.45 24.38
C SER A 189 -0.53 0.15 25.47
N ASN A 190 -0.95 1.20 26.17
CA ASN A 190 -2.10 1.17 27.08
C ASN A 190 -3.43 1.03 26.31
N LYS A 191 -4.49 0.76 27.07
CA LYS A 191 -5.86 0.59 26.55
C LYS A 191 -6.89 1.33 27.40
N LYS A 192 -6.65 2.62 27.64
CA LYS A 192 -7.48 3.51 28.44
C LYS A 192 -8.49 4.31 27.60
N GLY A 193 -8.29 4.43 26.29
CA GLY A 193 -9.23 5.16 25.43
C GLY A 193 -8.93 6.64 25.26
N PHE A 194 -7.73 7.10 25.61
CA PHE A 194 -7.36 8.51 25.49
C PHE A 194 -6.88 8.87 24.09
N GLY A 195 -7.34 10.02 23.59
CA GLY A 195 -6.93 10.62 22.32
C GLY A 195 -8.07 11.31 21.60
N GLU A 196 -7.82 11.73 20.38
CA GLU A 196 -8.74 12.50 19.55
C GLU A 196 -8.73 11.96 18.12
N LYS A 197 -9.91 11.72 17.53
CA LYS A 197 -10.09 11.28 16.14
C LYS A 197 -10.43 12.49 15.26
N HIS A 198 -10.02 12.47 14.00
CA HIS A 198 -10.33 13.52 13.00
C HIS A 198 -9.82 14.92 13.39
N VAL A 199 -8.63 14.99 14.00
CA VAL A 199 -7.98 16.25 14.39
C VAL A 199 -6.70 16.48 13.60
N GLY A 200 -6.34 17.74 13.39
CA GLY A 200 -5.07 18.08 12.75
C GLY A 200 -3.88 17.58 13.58
N VAL A 201 -2.95 16.88 12.93
CA VAL A 201 -1.78 16.28 13.56
C VAL A 201 -0.48 16.81 12.99
N TYR A 202 0.61 16.75 13.76
CA TYR A 202 1.93 17.17 13.30
C TYR A 202 2.87 15.96 13.23
N VAL A 203 3.11 15.47 12.01
CA VAL A 203 3.82 14.22 11.74
C VAL A 203 4.91 14.48 10.70
N GLY A 204 6.13 14.02 10.96
CA GLY A 204 7.24 14.13 10.01
C GLY A 204 7.54 15.58 9.58
N GLY A 205 7.38 16.56 10.47
CA GLY A 205 7.63 17.98 10.17
C GLY A 205 6.49 18.69 9.43
N SER A 206 5.36 18.02 9.19
CA SER A 206 4.21 18.57 8.47
C SER A 206 2.94 18.53 9.30
N PHE A 207 2.14 19.60 9.20
CA PHE A 207 0.77 19.59 9.71
C PHE A 207 -0.14 18.91 8.70
N ILE A 208 -0.85 17.87 9.13
CA ILE A 208 -1.71 17.02 8.32
C ILE A 208 -3.15 17.15 8.84
N ARG A 209 -4.11 17.29 7.92
CA ARG A 209 -5.54 17.36 8.24
C ARG A 209 -6.26 16.10 7.78
N ASP A 210 -7.35 15.80 8.46
CA ASP A 210 -8.32 14.80 8.00
C ASP A 210 -8.85 15.17 6.60
N GLY A 211 -8.96 14.18 5.71
CA GLY A 211 -9.44 14.36 4.34
C GLY A 211 -8.40 14.85 3.32
N GLU A 212 -7.18 15.20 3.74
CA GLU A 212 -6.06 15.41 2.83
C GLU A 212 -5.65 14.08 2.15
N TRP A 213 -4.74 14.13 1.17
CA TRP A 213 -4.27 12.95 0.45
C TRP A 213 -2.85 12.58 0.84
N LEU A 214 -2.57 11.28 0.95
CA LEU A 214 -1.24 10.76 1.22
C LEU A 214 -0.78 9.87 0.07
N TYR A 215 0.50 10.02 -0.28
CA TYR A 215 1.21 9.16 -1.23
C TYR A 215 2.49 8.69 -0.56
N ALA A 216 2.74 7.40 -0.56
CA ALA A 216 3.93 6.81 0.05
C ALA A 216 4.50 5.72 -0.85
N ASP A 217 5.81 5.72 -0.98
CA ASP A 217 6.57 4.66 -1.63
C ASP A 217 7.90 4.44 -0.88
N ASN A 218 8.91 3.90 -1.56
CA ASN A 218 10.21 3.63 -0.97
C ASN A 218 11.07 4.89 -0.77
N ASP A 219 10.80 5.96 -1.51
CA ASP A 219 11.57 7.20 -1.44
C ASP A 219 11.07 8.09 -0.29
N GLY A 220 9.76 8.10 -0.05
CA GLY A 220 9.23 8.87 1.07
C GLY A 220 7.71 8.89 1.18
N VAL A 221 7.23 9.90 1.91
CA VAL A 221 5.81 10.15 2.14
C VAL A 221 5.50 11.60 1.81
N ILE A 222 4.48 11.80 0.98
CA ILE A 222 3.98 13.09 0.54
C ILE A 222 2.54 13.26 1.02
N VAL A 223 2.21 14.47 1.44
CA VAL A 223 0.84 14.88 1.77
C VAL A 223 0.42 16.03 0.86
N SER A 224 -0.74 15.89 0.23
CA SER A 224 -1.36 16.89 -0.64
C SER A 224 -2.70 17.33 -0.07
N LYS A 225 -3.07 18.60 -0.27
CA LYS A 225 -4.42 19.09 0.10
C LYS A 225 -5.55 18.47 -0.72
N PHE A 226 -5.24 17.96 -1.92
CA PHE A 226 -6.20 17.42 -2.88
C PHE A 226 -5.62 16.20 -3.59
N GLU A 227 -6.50 15.44 -4.24
CA GLU A 227 -6.09 14.31 -5.08
C GLU A 227 -5.27 14.79 -6.26
N LEU A 228 -4.10 14.19 -6.44
CA LEU A 228 -3.22 14.42 -7.58
C LEU A 228 -3.52 13.39 -8.66
N SER A 229 -3.81 13.88 -9.86
CA SER A 229 -3.81 13.10 -11.09
C SER A 229 -2.57 13.50 -11.90
N ILE A 230 -1.66 12.56 -12.16
CA ILE A 230 -0.59 12.75 -13.15
C ILE A 230 -1.05 12.25 -14.52
#